data_AF-A0A524QPG8-F1
#
_entry.id   AF-A0A524QPG8-F1
#
_cell.length_a   1.000
_cell.length_b   1.000
_cell.length_c   1.000
_cell.angle_alpha   90.00
_cell.angle_beta   90.00
_cell.angle_gamma   90.00
#
_symmetry.space_group_name_H-M   'P 1'
#
loop_
_entity.id
_entity.type
_entity.pdbx_description
1 polymer ?
#
loop_
_entity_poly.entity_id
_entity_poly.type
_entity_poly.pdbx_seq_one_letter_code
_entity_poly.pdbx_strand_id
1 'polypeptide(L)'
;MKNSILTLLLVLGLASNSQAVFLGQMRSAETSGMGSLNLMGNVGIFEDARLVTGTLRYGIATPVDITGSLAIMDHDASDNVAIMLGGDLQWRLTHADLGAPLDIAVGVMAEYYSLNVSSRD
;
A
#
# COMPACT_ATOMS: atom_id res chain seq x y z
N MET A 1 -0.71 21.69 19.65
CA MET A 1 -0.31 20.72 18.61
C MET A 1 -1.17 19.44 18.59
N LYS A 2 -1.51 18.83 19.75
CA LYS A 2 -2.34 17.60 19.79
C LYS A 2 -3.75 17.74 19.17
N ASN A 3 -4.41 18.88 19.35
CA ASN A 3 -5.78 19.06 18.84
C ASN A 3 -5.84 19.27 17.32
N SER A 4 -4.78 19.82 16.72
CA SER A 4 -4.72 20.12 15.28
C SER A 4 -4.62 18.87 14.42
N ILE A 5 -3.93 17.83 14.91
CA ILE A 5 -3.81 16.53 14.23
C ILE A 5 -5.16 15.81 14.22
N LEU A 6 -5.89 15.86 15.33
CA LEU A 6 -7.20 15.23 15.45
C LEU A 6 -8.23 15.91 14.54
N THR A 7 -8.22 17.25 14.46
CA THR A 7 -9.08 17.99 13.54
C THR A 7 -8.73 17.74 12.08
N LEU A 8 -7.43 17.65 11.73
CA LEU A 8 -7.00 17.31 10.38
C LEU A 8 -7.44 15.89 9.97
N LEU A 9 -7.30 14.91 10.88
CA LEU A 9 -7.80 13.55 10.68
C LEU A 9 -9.33 13.50 10.51
N LEU A 10 -10.06 14.32 11.27
CA LEU A 10 -11.52 14.39 11.19
C LEU A 10 -12.00 15.01 9.87
N VAL A 11 -11.31 16.03 9.37
CA VAL A 11 -11.63 16.69 8.09
C VAL A 11 -11.27 15.78 6.91
N LEU A 12 -10.15 15.06 6.98
CA LEU A 12 -9.77 14.09 5.95
C LEU A 12 -10.74 12.89 5.91
N GLY A 13 -11.22 12.42 7.06
CA GLY A 13 -12.20 11.33 7.14
C GLY A 13 -13.62 11.68 6.65
N LEU A 14 -13.98 12.97 6.63
CA LEU A 14 -15.28 13.45 6.14
C LEU A 14 -15.26 13.88 4.66
N ALA A 15 -14.08 14.11 4.08
CA ALA A 15 -13.91 14.48 2.67
C ALA A 15 -13.61 13.30 1.74
N SER A 16 -13.40 12.10 2.29
CA SER A 16 -13.07 10.91 1.52
C SER A 16 -14.33 10.24 0.98
N ASN A 17 -14.75 10.60 -0.23
CA ASN A 17 -15.53 9.70 -1.08
C ASN A 17 -14.63 8.51 -1.41
N SER A 18 -14.76 7.42 -0.64
CA SER A 18 -14.07 6.11 -0.80
C SER A 18 -13.06 6.06 -1.95
N GLN A 19 -11.92 6.73 -1.77
CA GLN A 19 -10.78 6.53 -2.66
C GLN A 19 -10.17 5.24 -2.19
N ALA A 20 -10.37 4.19 -2.98
CA ALA A 20 -9.74 2.92 -2.75
C ALA A 20 -8.21 3.19 -2.78
N VAL A 21 -7.61 3.32 -1.59
CA VAL A 21 -6.16 3.48 -1.40
C VAL A 21 -5.55 2.15 -1.80
N PHE A 22 -5.30 2.01 -3.09
CA PHE A 22 -4.79 0.79 -3.66
C PHE A 22 -3.26 0.79 -3.65
N LEU A 23 -2.74 -0.40 -3.31
CA LEU A 23 -1.37 -0.94 -3.20
C LEU A 23 -0.21 -0.01 -2.81
N GLY A 24 -0.20 1.25 -3.23
CA GLY A 24 0.63 2.35 -2.76
C GLY A 24 0.29 2.91 -1.40
N GLN A 25 0.16 2.05 -0.38
CA GLN A 25 0.03 2.55 0.98
C GLN A 25 1.31 3.29 1.39
N MET A 26 1.18 4.44 2.04
CA MET A 26 2.32 5.13 2.66
C MET A 26 2.94 4.21 3.72
N ARG A 27 4.17 3.76 3.48
CA ARG A 27 4.90 2.88 4.41
C ARG A 27 5.89 3.70 5.24
N SER A 28 6.34 3.10 6.34
CA SER A 28 7.47 3.66 7.09
C SER A 28 8.68 3.83 6.16
N ALA A 29 9.41 4.93 6.34
CA ALA A 29 10.65 5.20 5.64
C ALA A 29 11.74 4.15 5.97
N GLU A 30 11.58 3.41 7.08
CA GLU A 30 12.45 2.31 7.46
C GLU A 30 12.50 1.20 6.41
N THR A 31 13.71 0.73 6.10
CA THR A 31 13.98 -0.39 5.19
C THR A 31 14.19 -1.69 5.97
N SER A 32 13.85 -2.80 5.35
CA SER A 32 13.73 -4.13 6.00
C SER A 32 15.10 -4.72 6.39
N GLY A 33 16.19 -4.14 5.89
CA GLY A 33 17.53 -4.70 5.96
C GLY A 33 17.78 -5.73 4.85
N MET A 34 19.04 -5.86 4.41
CA MET A 34 19.40 -6.75 3.30
C MET A 34 19.03 -8.21 3.61
N GLY A 35 18.34 -8.87 2.68
CA GLY A 35 17.90 -10.26 2.80
C GLY A 35 16.65 -10.47 3.66
N SER A 36 16.08 -9.40 4.22
CA SER A 36 14.86 -9.46 5.01
C SER A 36 13.63 -9.54 4.12
N LEU A 37 12.67 -10.37 4.51
CA LEU A 37 11.40 -10.57 3.83
C LEU A 37 10.25 -10.27 4.78
N ASN A 38 9.37 -9.36 4.38
CA ASN A 38 8.16 -9.04 5.12
C ASN A 38 6.93 -9.38 4.26
N LEU A 39 6.07 -10.25 4.78
CA LEU A 39 4.79 -10.60 4.17
C LEU A 39 3.66 -9.94 4.94
N MET A 40 2.72 -9.34 4.23
CA MET A 40 1.54 -8.70 4.80
C MET A 40 0.30 -9.13 4.02
N GLY A 41 -0.77 -9.45 4.73
CA GLY A 41 -2.08 -9.72 4.16
C GLY A 41 -3.10 -8.73 4.71
N ASN A 42 -3.99 -8.24 3.87
CA ASN A 42 -5.06 -7.33 4.26
C ASN A 42 -6.38 -7.79 3.66
N VAL A 43 -7.47 -7.53 4.39
CA VAL A 43 -8.84 -7.68 3.90
C VAL A 43 -9.53 -6.34 4.03
N GLY A 44 -10.17 -5.89 2.96
CA GLY A 44 -10.96 -4.66 2.90
C GLY A 44 -12.42 -4.97 2.63
N ILE A 45 -13.31 -4.26 3.30
CA ILE A 45 -14.76 -4.30 3.04
C ILE A 45 -15.18 -2.88 2.71
N PHE A 46 -15.78 -2.71 1.54
CA PHE A 46 -16.33 -1.47 1.02
C PHE A 46 -17.84 -1.63 0.89
N GLU A 47 -18.53 -0.52 0.59
CA GLU A 47 -19.99 -0.52 0.45
C GLU A 47 -20.49 -1.52 -0.61
N ASP A 48 -19.78 -1.61 -1.75
CA ASP A 48 -20.14 -2.48 -2.87
C ASP A 48 -18.97 -3.39 -3.33
N ALA A 49 -17.99 -3.65 -2.45
CA ALA A 49 -16.86 -4.49 -2.81
C ALA A 49 -16.15 -5.11 -1.62
N ARG A 50 -15.49 -6.24 -1.86
CA ARG A 50 -14.59 -6.90 -0.92
C ARG A 50 -13.23 -7.03 -1.56
N LEU A 51 -12.18 -6.84 -0.77
CA LEU A 51 -10.80 -6.85 -1.21
C LEU A 51 -10.00 -7.82 -0.36
N VAL A 52 -9.17 -8.63 -1.01
CA VAL A 52 -8.08 -9.35 -0.36
C VAL A 52 -6.78 -8.95 -1.02
N THR A 53 -5.81 -8.54 -0.23
CA THR A 53 -4.49 -8.09 -0.70
C THR A 53 -3.39 -8.87 -0.01
N GLY A 54 -2.41 -9.33 -0.78
CA GLY A 54 -1.13 -9.82 -0.30
C GLY A 54 0.01 -8.91 -0.77
N THR A 55 0.92 -8.56 0.14
CA THR A 55 2.07 -7.72 -0.13
C THR A 55 3.33 -8.39 0.37
N LEU A 56 4.33 -8.50 -0.49
CA LEU A 56 5.65 -9.03 -0.20
C LEU A 56 6.67 -7.90 -0.33
N ARG A 57 7.46 -7.66 0.71
CA ARG A 57 8.57 -6.70 0.71
C ARG A 57 9.87 -7.43 0.92
N TYR A 58 10.88 -7.11 0.11
CA TYR A 58 12.21 -7.68 0.20
C TYR A 58 13.27 -6.57 0.27
N GLY A 59 14.13 -6.62 1.27
CA GLY A 59 15.28 -5.73 1.39
C GLY A 59 16.40 -6.18 0.46
N ILE A 60 16.59 -5.48 -0.66
CA ILE A 60 17.62 -5.83 -1.65
C ILE A 60 18.99 -5.43 -1.12
N ALA A 61 19.09 -4.24 -0.55
CA ALA A 61 20.30 -3.68 0.04
C ALA A 61 19.87 -2.66 1.10
N THR A 62 20.73 -2.26 2.02
CA THR A 62 20.49 -1.01 2.76
C THR A 62 21.04 0.12 1.89
N PRO A 63 20.23 1.11 1.42
CA PRO A 63 18.93 1.53 1.93
C PRO A 63 17.74 1.32 0.95
N VAL A 64 17.67 0.18 0.27
CA VAL A 64 16.74 -0.12 -0.84
C VAL A 64 15.86 -1.34 -0.58
N ASP A 65 14.55 -1.14 -0.68
CA ASP A 65 13.56 -2.22 -0.60
C ASP A 65 12.73 -2.27 -1.88
N ILE A 66 12.41 -3.49 -2.31
CA ILE A 66 11.41 -3.73 -3.36
C ILE A 66 10.17 -4.35 -2.74
N THR A 67 9.01 -4.01 -3.28
CA THR A 67 7.74 -4.57 -2.86
C THR A 67 6.97 -5.04 -4.07
N GLY A 68 6.33 -6.20 -3.95
CA GLY A 68 5.31 -6.67 -4.87
C GLY A 68 3.99 -6.88 -4.12
N SER A 69 2.88 -6.49 -4.74
CA SER A 69 1.55 -6.65 -4.18
C SER A 69 0.60 -7.26 -5.21
N LEU A 70 -0.28 -8.12 -4.73
CA LEU A 70 -1.39 -8.70 -5.48
C LEU A 70 -2.67 -8.41 -4.70
N ALA A 71 -3.70 -7.98 -5.41
CA ALA A 71 -5.01 -7.78 -4.83
C ALA A 71 -6.09 -8.42 -5.71
N ILE A 72 -7.10 -8.96 -5.05
CA ILE A 72 -8.31 -9.51 -5.67
C ILE A 72 -9.48 -8.75 -5.08
N MET A 73 -10.26 -8.11 -5.94
CA MET A 73 -11.48 -7.40 -5.56
C MET A 73 -12.70 -8.07 -6.17
N ASP A 74 -13.69 -8.32 -5.34
CA ASP A 74 -15.02 -8.76 -5.73
C ASP A 74 -15.99 -7.59 -5.58
N HIS A 75 -16.77 -7.29 -6.61
CA HIS A 75 -17.70 -6.15 -6.63
C HIS A 75 -19.13 -6.66 -6.52
N ASP A 76 -19.85 -6.27 -5.47
CA ASP A 76 -21.23 -6.74 -5.22
C ASP A 76 -22.20 -6.35 -6.36
N ALA A 77 -21.88 -5.29 -7.13
CA ALA A 77 -22.67 -4.81 -8.26
C ALA A 77 -22.35 -5.49 -9.62
N SER A 78 -21.38 -6.40 -9.69
CA SER A 78 -21.05 -7.12 -10.94
C SER A 78 -20.46 -8.50 -10.67
N ASP A 79 -20.78 -9.52 -11.48
CA ASP A 79 -20.16 -10.85 -11.40
C ASP A 79 -18.66 -10.88 -11.82
N ASN A 80 -18.00 -9.72 -11.88
CA ASN A 80 -16.62 -9.59 -12.31
C ASN A 80 -15.70 -9.44 -11.09
N VAL A 81 -14.75 -10.37 -10.99
CA VAL A 81 -13.59 -10.22 -10.12
C VAL A 81 -12.55 -9.35 -10.82
N ALA A 82 -12.01 -8.38 -10.09
CA ALA A 82 -10.91 -7.54 -10.51
C ALA A 82 -9.59 -8.01 -9.88
N ILE A 83 -8.52 -8.00 -10.67
CA ILE A 83 -7.17 -8.32 -10.19
C ILE A 83 -6.29 -7.08 -10.32
N MET A 84 -5.53 -6.82 -9.26
CA MET A 84 -4.60 -5.70 -9.18
C MET A 84 -3.20 -6.22 -8.87
N LEU A 85 -2.22 -5.69 -9.60
CA LEU A 85 -0.81 -5.95 -9.36
C LEU A 85 -0.12 -4.62 -9.09
N GLY A 86 0.72 -4.59 -8.06
CA GLY A 86 1.47 -3.42 -7.68
C GLY A 86 2.93 -3.77 -7.46
N GLY A 87 3.82 -2.85 -7.79
CA GLY A 87 5.21 -2.93 -7.44
C GLY A 87 5.74 -1.56 -7.03
N ASP A 88 6.53 -1.53 -5.97
CA ASP A 88 7.22 -0.32 -5.54
C ASP A 88 8.70 -0.59 -5.26
N LEU A 89 9.49 0.48 -5.40
CA LEU A 89 10.90 0.52 -5.08
C LEU A 89 11.14 1.74 -4.21
N GLN A 90 11.62 1.50 -2.98
CA GLN A 90 11.83 2.53 -1.96
C GLN A 90 13.32 2.68 -1.64
N TRP A 91 13.79 3.92 -1.58
CA TRP A 91 15.11 4.32 -1.11
C TRP A 91 15.00 5.19 0.14
N ARG A 92 15.63 4.75 1.24
CA ARG A 92 15.76 5.57 2.46
C ARG A 92 16.94 6.54 2.30
N LEU A 93 16.66 7.84 2.42
CA LEU A 93 17.61 8.94 2.26
C LEU A 93 18.28 9.32 3.58
N THR A 94 17.51 9.35 4.67
CA THR A 94 18.01 9.72 6.01
C THR A 94 17.72 8.62 7.03
N HIS A 95 18.56 8.58 8.06
CA HIS A 95 18.57 7.54 9.09
C HIS A 95 18.53 8.21 10.47
N ALA A 96 17.36 8.23 11.11
CA ALA A 96 17.15 8.81 12.43
C ALA A 96 17.94 8.05 13.51
N ASP A 97 18.13 6.75 13.32
CA ASP A 97 19.00 5.88 14.13
C ASP A 97 20.50 6.25 14.03
N LEU A 98 20.89 6.96 12.97
CA LEU A 98 22.24 7.50 12.77
C LEU A 98 22.34 9.00 13.10
N GLY A 99 21.32 9.58 13.72
CA GLY A 99 21.33 10.98 14.19
C GLY A 99 20.66 12.00 13.26
N ALA A 100 19.99 11.57 12.19
CA ALA A 100 19.14 12.47 11.41
C ALA A 100 17.88 12.90 12.21
N PRO A 101 17.32 14.11 11.98
CA PRO A 101 16.16 14.58 12.74
C PRO A 101 14.87 13.79 12.45
N LEU A 102 14.77 13.15 11.29
CA LEU A 102 13.69 12.25 10.90
C LEU A 102 14.13 11.33 9.76
N ASP A 103 13.38 10.26 9.56
CA ASP A 103 13.56 9.33 8.44
C ASP A 103 12.78 9.77 7.21
N ILE A 104 13.51 9.95 6.11
CA ILE A 104 12.97 10.31 4.80
C ILE A 104 13.26 9.15 3.87
N ALA A 105 12.24 8.70 3.15
CA ALA A 105 12.39 7.80 2.02
C ALA A 105 11.67 8.38 0.81
N VAL A 106 12.20 8.06 -0.37
CA VAL A 106 11.57 8.32 -1.66
C VAL A 106 11.33 6.99 -2.34
N GLY A 107 10.29 6.91 -3.15
CA GLY A 107 10.01 5.70 -3.89
C GLY A 107 9.30 5.97 -5.19
N VAL A 108 9.38 4.99 -6.07
CA VAL A 108 8.60 4.91 -7.30
C VAL A 108 7.67 3.72 -7.20
N MET A 109 6.48 3.87 -7.77
CA MET A 109 5.46 2.85 -7.75
C MET A 109 4.84 2.71 -9.12
N ALA A 110 4.52 1.48 -9.49
CA ALA A 110 3.70 1.15 -10.63
C ALA A 110 2.57 0.21 -10.21
N GLU A 111 1.39 0.47 -10.73
CA GLU A 111 0.19 -0.34 -10.49
C GLU A 111 -0.45 -0.71 -11.82
N TYR A 112 -0.98 -1.92 -11.90
CA TYR A 112 -1.71 -2.45 -13.03
C TYR A 112 -3.05 -3.00 -12.57
N TYR A 113 -4.11 -2.67 -13.31
CA TYR A 113 -5.47 -3.05 -13.00
C TYR A 113 -6.13 -3.77 -14.19
N SER A 114 -6.75 -4.91 -13.93
CA SER A 114 -7.54 -5.64 -14.93
C SER A 114 -8.95 -5.92 -14.42
N LEU A 115 -9.93 -5.36 -15.14
CA LEU A 115 -11.37 -5.55 -14.95
C LEU A 115 -11.87 -6.55 -16.00
N ASN A 116 -11.68 -7.84 -15.76
CA ASN A 116 -12.44 -8.94 -16.36
C ASN A 116 -11.72 -10.25 -16.07
N VAL A 117 -12.11 -10.90 -14.97
CA VAL A 117 -11.95 -12.35 -14.86
C VAL A 117 -13.35 -12.95 -14.91
N SER A 118 -13.97 -12.88 -16.10
CA SER A 118 -15.23 -13.57 -16.36
C SER A 118 -14.96 -15.07 -16.35
N SER A 119 -15.56 -15.81 -15.41
CA SER A 119 -15.77 -17.24 -15.59
C SER A 119 -16.86 -17.39 -16.65
N ARG A 120 -16.44 -17.54 -17.92
CA ARG A 120 -17.34 -18.07 -18.95
C ARG A 120 -17.64 -19.53 -18.58
N ASP A 121 -18.84 -19.75 -18.06
CA ASP A 121 -19.55 -21.03 -18.19
C ASP A 121 -20.38 -21.01 -19.48
#